data_AF-A0A161X481-F1
#
_entry.id   AF-A0A161X481-F1
#
_cell.length_a   1.000
_cell.length_b   1.000
_cell.length_c   1.000
_cell.angle_alpha   90.00
_cell.angle_beta   90.00
_cell.angle_gamma   90.00
#
_symmetry.space_group_name_H-M   'P 1'
#
loop_
_entity.id
_entity.type
_entity.pdbx_description
1 polymer ?
#
loop_
_entity_poly.entity_id
_entity_poly.type
_entity_poly.pdbx_seq_one_letter_code
_entity_poly.pdbx_strand_id
1 'polypeptide(L)'
;MQKPQSPSPRYSPAPNVSLQQSPHHKKKPSKSTKIFRQVRSVFRSFPIITPTACKFPVSLNHHHDHNHIHGGTRMTGTLFGYRKSRINLAIQENPRCVPMLILELAILTGKLLQDMGQGLVRIALECEKRSDGGKTQLIDEPIWTLFCNGKKTGYGVKREATDEDLNVMQLLHAMSIGAGVLPSEATDAGDGELTYMRANFERVTGSKDSETYYMMNPDGNSGAELSIFFVRI
;
A
#
# COMPACT_ATOMS: atom_id res chain seq x y z
N MET A 1 -2.50 -35.40 -51.02
CA MET A 1 -3.31 -34.80 -49.93
C MET A 1 -2.37 -34.06 -49.00
N GLN A 2 -2.45 -32.72 -48.98
CA GLN A 2 -1.53 -31.86 -48.23
C GLN A 2 -2.24 -31.39 -46.95
N LYS A 3 -1.64 -31.65 -45.78
CA LYS A 3 -2.21 -31.33 -44.47
C LYS A 3 -2.14 -29.82 -44.22
N PRO A 4 -3.21 -29.16 -43.72
CA PRO A 4 -3.16 -27.73 -43.44
C PRO A 4 -2.23 -27.44 -42.25
N GLN A 5 -1.34 -26.46 -42.41
CA GLN A 5 -0.58 -25.86 -41.30
C GLN A 5 -1.50 -24.95 -40.48
N SER A 6 -1.49 -25.13 -39.16
CA SER A 6 -2.16 -24.25 -38.20
C SER A 6 -1.39 -22.92 -38.07
N PRO A 7 -2.08 -21.77 -38.00
CA PRO A 7 -1.43 -20.48 -37.83
C PRO A 7 -0.82 -20.35 -36.42
N SER A 8 0.40 -19.84 -36.36
CA SER A 8 1.11 -19.53 -35.12
C SER A 8 0.42 -18.40 -34.35
N PRO A 9 0.37 -18.44 -33.00
CA PRO A 9 -0.21 -17.34 -32.23
C PRO A 9 0.64 -16.08 -32.39
N ARG A 10 -0.01 -14.95 -32.73
CA ARG A 10 0.63 -13.63 -32.71
C ARG A 10 0.80 -13.20 -31.26
N TYR A 11 2.03 -13.15 -30.79
CA TYR A 11 2.37 -12.46 -29.55
C TYR A 11 2.22 -10.95 -29.77
N SER A 12 1.20 -10.35 -29.18
CA SER A 12 1.12 -8.90 -29.05
C SER A 12 2.23 -8.43 -28.11
N PRO A 13 2.99 -7.37 -28.44
CA PRO A 13 3.99 -6.84 -27.53
C PRO A 13 3.31 -6.31 -26.26
N ALA A 14 3.87 -6.64 -25.09
CA ALA A 14 3.41 -6.12 -23.82
C ALA A 14 3.41 -4.58 -23.87
N PRO A 15 2.38 -3.90 -23.35
CA PRO A 15 2.34 -2.45 -23.33
C PRO A 15 3.55 -1.91 -22.57
N ASN A 16 4.19 -0.87 -23.12
CA ASN A 16 5.27 -0.18 -22.42
C ASN A 16 4.77 0.31 -21.05
N VAL A 17 5.46 -0.09 -19.97
CA VAL A 17 5.16 0.35 -18.61
C VAL A 17 5.31 1.88 -18.54
N SER A 18 4.19 2.57 -18.42
CA SER A 18 4.08 4.03 -18.33
C SER A 18 4.07 4.53 -16.87
N LEU A 19 4.27 3.62 -15.90
CA LEU A 19 4.30 3.96 -14.48
C LEU A 19 5.48 4.88 -14.16
N GLN A 20 5.18 5.99 -13.49
CA GLN A 20 6.18 6.98 -13.07
C GLN A 20 6.81 6.57 -11.73
N GLN A 21 8.08 6.90 -11.52
CA GLN A 21 8.67 6.79 -10.17
C GLN A 21 8.02 7.83 -9.25
N SER A 22 7.80 7.46 -7.98
CA SER A 22 7.30 8.41 -6.98
C SER A 22 8.33 9.55 -6.78
N PRO A 23 7.89 10.82 -6.75
CA PRO A 23 8.76 11.96 -6.46
C PRO A 23 9.37 11.97 -5.05
N HIS A 24 8.74 11.31 -4.06
CA HIS A 24 9.19 11.34 -2.67
C HIS A 24 10.15 10.20 -2.27
N HIS A 25 10.20 9.10 -3.03
CA HIS A 25 11.11 7.97 -2.76
C HIS A 25 12.21 7.82 -3.82
N LYS A 26 13.06 8.84 -3.97
CA LYS A 26 14.35 8.66 -4.67
C LYS A 26 15.33 7.88 -3.79
N LYS A 27 15.29 6.54 -3.85
CA LYS A 27 16.39 5.71 -3.34
C LYS A 27 17.64 6.01 -4.18
N LYS A 28 18.64 6.67 -3.58
CA LYS A 28 19.94 6.87 -4.23
C LYS A 28 20.59 5.50 -4.48
N PRO A 29 21.11 5.21 -5.67
CA PRO A 29 21.88 3.98 -5.89
C PRO A 29 23.17 4.05 -5.06
N SER A 30 23.38 3.03 -4.22
CA SER A 30 24.61 2.85 -3.44
C SER A 30 25.77 2.64 -4.41
N LYS A 31 26.73 3.58 -4.45
CA LYS A 31 28.02 3.39 -5.13
C LYS A 31 29.09 3.06 -4.09
N SER A 32 29.73 1.93 -4.36
CA SER A 32 30.89 1.37 -3.66
C SER A 32 32.05 2.37 -3.49
N THR A 33 32.69 2.24 -2.34
CA THR A 33 33.90 2.84 -1.76
C THR A 33 34.88 3.55 -2.72
N LYS A 34 35.20 4.82 -2.43
CA LYS A 34 36.58 5.34 -2.42
C LYS A 34 36.73 6.44 -1.37
N ILE A 35 37.76 6.26 -0.54
CA ILE A 35 38.24 7.16 0.51
C ILE A 35 38.97 8.34 -0.14
N PHE A 36 38.72 9.58 0.27
CA PHE A 36 39.76 10.62 0.36
C PHE A 36 39.47 11.61 1.50
N ARG A 37 40.58 12.07 2.07
CA ARG A 37 40.86 12.83 3.30
C ARG A 37 40.20 14.22 3.41
N GLN A 38 39.69 14.49 4.62
CA GLN A 38 40.07 15.58 5.56
C GLN A 38 39.94 17.06 5.13
N VAL A 39 39.09 17.82 5.85
CA VAL A 39 39.44 19.13 6.45
C VAL A 39 38.67 19.36 7.76
N ARG A 40 39.23 20.24 8.60
CA ARG A 40 39.13 20.42 10.06
C ARG A 40 37.84 21.09 10.60
N SER A 41 37.49 20.69 11.82
CA SER A 41 37.09 21.48 13.02
C SER A 41 36.54 22.90 12.83
N VAL A 42 35.36 23.20 13.42
CA VAL A 42 35.26 23.99 14.67
C VAL A 42 33.91 23.77 15.36
N PHE A 43 34.00 23.55 16.67
CA PHE A 43 32.93 23.65 17.68
C PHE A 43 32.14 24.94 17.56
N ARG A 44 30.81 24.90 17.75
CA ARG A 44 30.06 25.83 18.65
C ARG A 44 28.78 25.15 19.16
N SER A 45 28.84 24.79 20.43
CA SER A 45 27.76 24.45 21.35
C SER A 45 26.75 25.58 21.50
N PHE A 46 25.44 25.30 21.56
CA PHE A 46 24.41 26.10 22.25
C PHE A 46 23.16 25.24 22.59
N PRO A 47 22.33 25.62 23.57
CA PRO A 47 21.98 24.77 24.71
C PRO A 47 20.59 24.11 24.67
N ILE A 48 20.42 23.20 25.63
CA ILE A 48 19.20 22.52 26.08
C ILE A 48 18.14 23.54 26.50
N ILE A 49 16.93 23.43 25.95
CA ILE A 49 15.70 24.01 26.50
C ILE A 49 14.65 22.90 26.58
N THR A 50 14.30 22.53 27.81
CA THR A 50 13.23 21.61 28.21
C THR A 50 11.87 22.34 28.30
N PRO A 51 10.73 21.61 28.38
CA PRO A 51 9.49 21.96 27.68
C PRO A 51 8.48 22.75 28.53
N THR A 52 7.59 23.50 27.87
CA THR A 52 6.42 24.12 28.50
C THR A 52 5.12 23.56 27.96
N ALA A 53 4.43 22.84 28.86
CA ALA A 53 2.98 22.76 29.04
C ALA A 53 2.06 22.61 27.82
N CYS A 54 1.55 21.39 27.67
CA CYS A 54 0.31 21.08 26.97
C CYS A 54 -0.85 21.96 27.46
N LYS A 55 -1.54 22.65 26.54
CA LYS A 55 -2.89 23.17 26.75
C LYS A 55 -3.76 22.68 25.59
N PHE A 56 -4.64 21.72 25.87
CA PHE A 56 -5.69 21.27 24.97
C PHE A 56 -6.80 22.32 24.93
N PRO A 57 -7.18 22.88 23.77
CA PRO A 57 -8.48 23.50 23.64
C PRO A 57 -9.53 22.42 23.33
N VAL A 58 -10.39 22.14 24.32
CA VAL A 58 -11.68 21.49 24.07
C VAL A 58 -12.52 22.48 23.26
N SER A 59 -12.80 22.14 22.00
CA SER A 59 -13.83 22.81 21.20
C SER A 59 -15.01 21.85 21.09
N LEU A 60 -16.02 22.09 21.93
CA LEU A 60 -17.36 21.57 21.72
C LEU A 60 -18.06 22.58 20.80
N ASN A 61 -18.31 22.20 19.55
CA ASN A 61 -19.46 22.68 18.79
C ASN A 61 -19.74 21.76 17.59
N HIS A 62 -21.03 21.42 17.48
CA HIS A 62 -21.61 20.46 16.56
C HIS A 62 -21.88 21.14 15.21
N HIS A 63 -21.26 20.64 14.14
CA HIS A 63 -21.73 20.79 12.76
C HIS A 63 -21.37 19.50 12.02
N HIS A 64 -22.39 18.79 11.53
CA HIS A 64 -22.25 17.60 10.68
C HIS A 64 -21.80 18.04 9.28
N ASP A 65 -20.54 18.44 9.15
CA ASP A 65 -19.87 18.56 7.86
C ASP A 65 -18.83 17.45 7.74
N HIS A 66 -18.95 16.74 6.62
CA HIS A 66 -18.12 15.66 6.11
C HIS A 66 -16.66 15.69 6.63
N ASN A 67 -16.34 14.80 7.58
CA ASN A 67 -15.01 14.62 8.16
C ASN A 67 -14.02 14.10 7.10
N HIS A 68 -13.58 14.97 6.19
CA HIS A 68 -12.20 14.90 5.73
C HIS A 68 -11.35 15.36 6.91
N ILE A 69 -10.51 14.48 7.46
CA ILE A 69 -9.55 14.91 8.46
C ILE A 69 -8.65 15.92 7.75
N HIS A 70 -8.75 17.21 8.10
CA HIS A 70 -7.92 18.25 7.50
C HIS A 70 -6.45 18.01 7.89
N GLY A 71 -5.73 17.19 7.11
CA GLY A 71 -4.33 16.85 7.36
C GLY A 71 -3.84 15.51 6.77
N GLY A 72 -4.72 14.62 6.29
CA GLY A 72 -4.30 13.37 5.66
C GLY A 72 -3.74 13.54 4.25
N THR A 73 -2.82 12.66 3.85
CA THR A 73 -2.29 12.61 2.47
C THR A 73 -3.14 11.65 1.63
N ARG A 74 -3.68 12.11 0.50
CA ARG A 74 -4.45 11.25 -0.41
C ARG A 74 -3.52 10.27 -1.13
N MET A 75 -3.85 8.99 -1.07
CA MET A 75 -3.14 7.88 -1.69
C MET A 75 -4.09 7.06 -2.58
N THR A 76 -3.53 6.16 -3.39
CA THR A 76 -4.27 5.13 -4.12
C THR A 76 -3.91 3.77 -3.54
N GLY A 77 -4.93 3.01 -3.11
CA GLY A 77 -4.77 1.64 -2.67
C GLY A 77 -5.45 0.68 -3.63
N THR A 78 -4.79 -0.43 -3.94
CA THR A 78 -5.36 -1.51 -4.76
C THR A 78 -5.23 -2.83 -4.01
N LEU A 79 -6.36 -3.47 -3.72
CA LEU A 79 -6.43 -4.87 -3.32
C LEU A 79 -6.61 -5.73 -4.56
N PHE A 80 -5.79 -6.76 -4.75
CA PHE A 80 -5.86 -7.62 -5.92
C PHE A 80 -5.36 -9.03 -5.64
N GLY A 81 -5.91 -10.00 -6.36
CA GLY A 81 -5.48 -11.39 -6.25
C GLY A 81 -6.45 -12.34 -6.92
N TYR A 82 -6.02 -13.59 -7.09
CA TYR A 82 -6.90 -14.66 -7.54
C TYR A 82 -7.85 -15.06 -6.42
N ARG A 83 -9.09 -15.44 -6.77
CA ARG A 83 -10.17 -15.69 -5.80
C ARG A 83 -9.81 -16.70 -4.71
N LYS A 84 -9.03 -17.74 -5.05
CA LYS A 84 -8.58 -18.81 -4.14
C LYS A 84 -7.21 -18.57 -3.52
N SER A 85 -6.55 -17.46 -3.86
CA SER A 85 -5.20 -17.13 -3.40
C SER A 85 -5.23 -16.07 -2.32
N ARG A 86 -4.08 -15.83 -1.69
CA ARG A 86 -3.89 -14.71 -0.75
C ARG A 86 -4.02 -13.38 -1.48
N ILE A 87 -4.57 -12.38 -0.79
CA ILE A 87 -4.75 -11.05 -1.36
C ILE A 87 -3.49 -10.21 -1.24
N ASN A 88 -3.21 -9.42 -2.27
CA ASN A 88 -2.14 -8.44 -2.28
C ASN A 88 -2.73 -7.03 -2.09
N LEU A 89 -2.04 -6.22 -1.31
CA LEU A 89 -2.29 -4.78 -1.15
C LEU A 89 -1.15 -4.00 -1.79
N ALA A 90 -1.48 -3.16 -2.76
CA ALA A 90 -0.57 -2.15 -3.30
C ALA A 90 -0.97 -0.76 -2.82
N ILE A 91 0.01 0.04 -2.39
CA ILE A 91 -0.16 1.47 -2.12
C ILE A 91 0.69 2.28 -3.11
N GLN A 92 0.07 3.25 -3.77
CA GLN A 92 0.70 4.21 -4.67
C GLN A 92 0.39 5.63 -4.19
N GLU A 93 1.30 6.58 -4.41
CA GLU A 93 1.02 8.02 -4.18
C GLU A 93 -0.12 8.51 -5.06
N ASN A 94 -0.18 8.03 -6.30
CA ASN A 94 -1.29 8.22 -7.22
C ASN A 94 -1.37 7.04 -8.21
N PRO A 95 -2.47 6.86 -8.94
CA PRO A 95 -2.70 5.71 -9.81
C PRO A 95 -1.62 5.45 -10.87
N ARG A 96 -0.84 6.48 -11.21
CA ARG A 96 0.14 6.48 -12.30
C ARG A 96 1.57 6.18 -11.83
N CYS A 97 1.81 6.10 -10.53
CA CYS A 97 3.13 5.83 -9.99
C CYS A 97 3.39 4.33 -9.80
N VAL A 98 4.65 3.92 -9.75
CA VAL A 98 4.99 2.58 -9.23
C VAL A 98 4.51 2.43 -7.77
N PRO A 99 4.12 1.23 -7.33
CA PRO A 99 3.70 1.01 -5.95
C PRO A 99 4.89 1.21 -5.01
N MET A 100 4.68 1.99 -3.95
CA MET A 100 5.68 2.19 -2.90
C MET A 100 5.65 1.07 -1.85
N LEU A 101 4.55 0.31 -1.81
CA LEU A 101 4.36 -0.83 -0.92
C LEU A 101 3.57 -1.91 -1.67
N ILE A 102 4.07 -3.15 -1.60
CA ILE A 102 3.32 -4.37 -1.90
C ILE A 102 3.36 -5.25 -0.66
N LEU A 103 2.16 -5.62 -0.17
CA LEU A 103 1.98 -6.55 0.93
C LEU A 103 1.15 -7.74 0.47
N GLU A 104 1.66 -8.94 0.71
CA GLU A 104 0.87 -10.15 0.61
C GLU A 104 0.27 -10.46 1.98
N LEU A 105 -1.06 -10.50 2.08
CA LEU A 105 -1.78 -10.72 3.33
C LEU A 105 -2.24 -12.17 3.44
N ALA A 106 -2.11 -12.78 4.62
CA ALA A 106 -2.62 -14.12 4.92
C ALA A 106 -4.16 -14.21 4.99
N ILE A 107 -4.87 -13.53 4.10
CA ILE A 107 -6.32 -13.57 3.93
C ILE A 107 -6.60 -13.98 2.48
N LEU A 108 -7.49 -14.94 2.27
CA LEU A 108 -7.93 -15.32 0.93
C LEU A 108 -8.68 -14.15 0.28
N THR A 109 -8.40 -13.87 -0.98
CA THR A 109 -9.03 -12.77 -1.74
C THR A 109 -10.56 -12.86 -1.69
N GLY A 110 -11.13 -14.03 -1.98
CA GLY A 110 -12.58 -14.23 -1.92
C GLY A 110 -13.17 -13.99 -0.54
N LYS A 111 -12.45 -14.33 0.54
CA LYS A 111 -12.90 -14.12 1.92
C LYS A 111 -12.90 -12.64 2.27
N LEU A 112 -11.85 -11.90 1.92
CA LEU A 112 -11.79 -10.47 2.22
C LEU A 112 -12.87 -9.70 1.47
N LEU A 113 -13.07 -9.99 0.18
CA LEU A 113 -14.11 -9.33 -0.62
C LEU A 113 -15.52 -9.65 -0.08
N GLN A 114 -15.76 -10.88 0.40
CA GLN A 114 -17.00 -11.23 1.08
C GLN A 114 -17.20 -10.42 2.36
N ASP A 115 -16.16 -10.31 3.20
CA ASP A 115 -16.23 -9.53 4.44
C ASP A 115 -16.49 -8.05 4.18
N MET A 116 -15.89 -7.50 3.13
CA MET A 116 -16.15 -6.13 2.69
C MET A 116 -17.59 -5.94 2.20
N GLY A 117 -18.19 -6.94 1.55
CA GLY A 117 -19.60 -6.93 1.19
C GLY A 117 -20.56 -6.98 2.39
N GLN A 118 -20.08 -7.38 3.56
CA GLN A 118 -20.85 -7.40 4.82
C GLN A 118 -20.73 -6.09 5.62
N GLY A 119 -19.88 -5.16 5.19
CA GLY A 119 -19.76 -3.82 5.78
C GLY A 119 -18.32 -3.44 6.14
N LEU A 120 -18.09 -3.18 7.42
CA LEU A 120 -16.86 -2.60 7.94
C LEU A 120 -15.74 -3.66 8.05
N VAL A 121 -14.60 -3.40 7.41
CA VAL A 121 -13.39 -4.21 7.51
C VAL A 121 -12.23 -3.36 8.06
N ARG A 122 -11.63 -3.84 9.15
CA ARG A 122 -10.48 -3.24 9.80
C ARG A 122 -9.32 -4.20 9.76
N ILE A 123 -8.26 -3.83 9.04
CA ILE A 123 -7.01 -4.58 8.96
C ILE A 123 -6.01 -3.88 9.87
N ALA A 124 -5.48 -4.58 10.87
CA ALA A 124 -4.35 -4.10 11.65
C ALA A 124 -3.11 -4.95 11.34
N LEU A 125 -2.01 -4.26 11.06
CA LEU A 125 -0.70 -4.79 10.75
C LEU A 125 0.23 -4.34 11.87
N GLU A 126 0.59 -5.28 12.74
CA GLU A 126 1.40 -5.02 13.93
C GLU A 126 2.81 -5.59 13.76
N CYS A 127 3.82 -4.84 14.16
CA CYS A 127 5.20 -5.34 14.25
C CYS A 127 5.83 -4.93 15.58
N GLU A 128 6.75 -5.73 16.09
CA GLU A 128 7.48 -5.37 17.31
C GLU A 128 8.60 -4.38 17.01
N LYS A 129 8.81 -3.44 17.92
CA LYS A 129 9.96 -2.56 17.88
C LYS A 129 11.24 -3.37 18.08
N ARG A 130 12.13 -3.32 17.09
CA ARG A 130 13.45 -3.95 17.21
C ARG A 130 14.28 -3.27 18.30
N SER A 131 14.96 -4.08 19.10
CA SER A 131 15.86 -3.65 20.17
C SER A 131 17.15 -3.00 19.65
N ASP A 132 17.46 -3.19 18.37
CA ASP A 132 18.69 -2.72 17.71
C ASP A 132 18.72 -1.22 17.38
N GLY A 133 17.69 -0.45 17.74
CA GLY A 133 17.62 0.98 17.46
C GLY A 133 17.57 1.30 15.96
N GLY A 134 17.19 0.33 15.12
CA GLY A 134 17.09 0.48 13.68
C GLY A 134 16.21 1.66 13.27
N LYS A 135 16.68 2.43 12.27
CA LYS A 135 15.95 3.56 11.66
C LYS A 135 14.98 3.10 10.56
N THR A 136 14.46 1.88 10.64
CA THR A 136 13.53 1.34 9.65
C THR A 136 12.25 2.16 9.68
N GLN A 137 11.87 2.72 8.53
CA GLN A 137 10.59 3.42 8.43
C GLN A 137 9.46 2.40 8.61
N LEU A 138 8.32 2.84 9.14
CA LEU A 138 7.21 1.94 9.43
C LEU A 138 6.82 1.12 8.19
N ILE A 139 6.67 1.77 7.03
CA ILE A 139 6.33 1.13 5.76
C ILE A 139 7.43 0.21 5.19
N ASP A 140 8.64 0.24 5.76
CA ASP A 140 9.77 -0.61 5.39
C ASP A 140 9.89 -1.88 6.23
N GLU A 141 8.98 -2.09 7.20
CA GLU A 141 8.98 -3.33 7.97
C GLU A 141 8.61 -4.54 7.08
N PRO A 142 9.40 -5.64 7.16
CA PRO A 142 9.28 -6.76 6.24
C PRO A 142 8.10 -7.69 6.56
N ILE A 143 7.72 -7.81 7.83
CA ILE A 143 6.73 -8.78 8.31
C ILE A 143 5.84 -8.09 9.35
N TRP A 144 4.55 -8.38 9.25
CA TRP A 144 3.50 -7.85 10.08
C TRP A 144 2.64 -8.98 10.62
N THR A 145 2.31 -8.96 11.90
CA THR A 145 1.20 -9.76 12.43
C THR A 145 -0.10 -9.15 11.93
N LEU A 146 -0.93 -9.96 11.29
CA LEU A 146 -2.15 -9.53 10.65
C LEU A 146 -3.36 -9.84 11.53
N PHE A 147 -4.14 -8.81 11.80
CA PHE A 147 -5.46 -8.90 12.43
C PHE A 147 -6.52 -8.37 11.47
N CYS A 148 -7.61 -9.12 11.32
CA CYS A 148 -8.79 -8.67 10.60
C CYS A 148 -9.97 -8.60 11.57
N ASN A 149 -10.58 -7.43 11.71
CA ASN A 149 -11.68 -7.16 12.65
C ASN A 149 -11.36 -7.63 14.08
N GLY A 150 -10.14 -7.36 14.55
CA GLY A 150 -9.66 -7.71 15.89
C GLY A 150 -9.25 -9.17 16.10
N LYS A 151 -9.40 -10.03 15.08
CA LYS A 151 -8.96 -11.44 15.14
C LYS A 151 -7.62 -11.61 14.43
N LYS A 152 -6.65 -12.25 15.07
CA LYS A 152 -5.39 -12.63 14.42
C LYS A 152 -5.67 -13.64 13.30
N THR A 153 -5.36 -13.28 12.06
CA THR A 153 -5.63 -14.12 10.87
C THR A 153 -4.36 -14.62 10.19
N GLY A 154 -3.18 -14.13 10.58
CA GLY A 154 -1.90 -14.63 10.11
C GLY A 154 -0.84 -13.55 10.08
N TYR A 155 -0.16 -13.41 8.94
CA TYR A 155 0.87 -12.40 8.72
C TYR A 155 0.65 -11.64 7.41
N GLY A 156 1.16 -10.42 7.35
CA GLY A 156 1.39 -9.66 6.13
C GLY A 156 2.88 -9.62 5.84
N VAL A 157 3.28 -9.88 4.60
CA VAL A 157 4.69 -9.89 4.19
C VAL A 157 4.93 -8.82 3.14
N LYS A 158 5.84 -7.90 3.43
CA LYS A 158 6.31 -6.92 2.46
C LYS A 158 7.22 -7.62 1.47
N ARG A 159 6.99 -7.36 0.18
CA ARG A 159 7.82 -7.85 -0.91
C ARG A 159 8.07 -6.73 -1.92
N GLU A 160 9.08 -6.93 -2.75
CA GLU A 160 9.28 -6.09 -3.94
C GLU A 160 8.17 -6.38 -4.96
N ALA A 161 7.85 -5.37 -5.78
CA ALA A 161 6.87 -5.53 -6.85
C ALA A 161 7.42 -6.46 -7.94
N THR A 162 6.63 -7.45 -8.33
CA THR A 162 6.91 -8.35 -9.45
C THR A 162 6.43 -7.73 -10.76
N ASP A 163 6.84 -8.31 -11.90
CA ASP A 163 6.35 -7.90 -13.21
C ASP A 163 4.82 -8.04 -13.32
N GLU A 164 4.24 -9.04 -12.65
CA GLU A 164 2.79 -9.23 -12.56
C GLU A 164 2.12 -8.08 -11.80
N ASP A 165 2.66 -7.66 -10.65
CA ASP A 165 2.11 -6.52 -9.91
C ASP A 165 2.18 -5.25 -10.74
N LEU A 166 3.31 -5.01 -11.41
CA LEU A 166 3.50 -3.84 -12.27
C LEU A 166 2.53 -3.86 -13.46
N ASN A 167 2.25 -5.03 -14.04
CA ASN A 167 1.25 -5.18 -15.09
C ASN A 167 -0.16 -4.86 -14.57
N VAL A 168 -0.53 -5.32 -13.38
CA VAL A 168 -1.80 -4.95 -12.74
C VAL A 168 -1.88 -3.43 -12.54
N MET A 169 -0.82 -2.80 -12.02
CA MET A 169 -0.78 -1.35 -11.85
C MET A 169 -0.86 -0.60 -13.19
N GLN A 170 -0.27 -1.14 -14.25
CA GLN A 170 -0.31 -0.58 -15.60
C GLN A 170 -1.70 -0.67 -16.22
N LEU A 171 -2.40 -1.81 -16.09
CA LEU A 171 -3.77 -1.98 -16.55
C LEU A 171 -4.73 -1.01 -15.86
N LEU A 172 -4.49 -0.73 -14.58
CA LEU A 172 -5.29 0.18 -13.76
C LEU A 172 -4.80 1.64 -13.80
N HIS A 173 -3.79 1.97 -14.61
CA HIS A 173 -3.13 3.28 -14.61
C HIS A 173 -4.10 4.47 -14.81
N ALA A 174 -5.12 4.30 -15.67
CA ALA A 174 -6.12 5.33 -15.94
C ALA A 174 -7.26 5.38 -14.90
N MET A 175 -7.31 4.42 -13.97
CA MET A 175 -8.41 4.26 -13.01
C MET A 175 -7.98 4.77 -11.64
N SER A 176 -8.72 5.75 -11.11
CA SER A 176 -8.51 6.24 -9.74
C SER A 176 -9.25 5.40 -8.69
N ILE A 177 -10.43 4.90 -9.05
CA ILE A 177 -11.32 4.08 -8.22
C ILE A 177 -11.97 3.04 -9.15
N GLY A 178 -12.26 1.85 -8.66
CA GLY A 178 -13.03 0.83 -9.37
C GLY A 178 -12.82 -0.57 -8.79
N ALA A 179 -13.71 -1.49 -9.10
CA ALA A 179 -13.55 -2.90 -8.77
C ALA A 179 -13.95 -3.75 -9.97
N GLY A 180 -13.31 -4.91 -10.15
CA GLY A 180 -13.61 -5.78 -11.27
C GLY A 180 -12.64 -6.95 -11.36
N VAL A 181 -12.63 -7.57 -12.54
CA VAL A 181 -11.70 -8.64 -12.92
C VAL A 181 -10.76 -8.12 -14.01
N LEU A 182 -9.49 -8.51 -13.93
CA LEU A 182 -8.51 -8.22 -14.97
C LEU A 182 -8.29 -9.45 -15.84
N PRO A 183 -8.07 -9.27 -17.15
CA PRO A 183 -7.67 -10.36 -18.03
C PRO A 183 -6.34 -10.94 -17.52
N SER A 184 -6.28 -12.27 -17.34
CA SER A 184 -5.04 -12.97 -17.07
C SER A 184 -4.55 -13.61 -18.37
N GLU A 185 -3.33 -13.26 -18.78
CA GLU A 185 -2.65 -13.83 -19.95
C GLU A 185 -2.27 -15.31 -19.73
N ALA A 186 -2.42 -15.83 -18.51
CA ALA A 186 -2.17 -17.22 -18.17
C ALA A 186 -3.33 -18.11 -18.63
N THR A 187 -3.29 -18.53 -19.89
CA THR A 187 -4.25 -19.45 -20.53
C THR A 187 -4.40 -20.83 -19.85
N ASP A 188 -3.64 -21.15 -18.80
CA ASP A 188 -3.64 -22.48 -18.15
C ASP A 188 -3.61 -22.47 -16.60
N ALA A 189 -3.85 -21.34 -15.94
CA ALA A 189 -3.80 -21.31 -14.47
C ALA A 189 -5.17 -21.65 -13.85
N GLY A 190 -5.31 -22.84 -13.25
CA GLY A 190 -6.49 -23.28 -12.49
C GLY A 190 -6.89 -22.43 -11.27
N ASP A 191 -6.30 -21.25 -11.12
CA ASP A 191 -6.47 -20.31 -9.99
C ASP A 191 -7.60 -19.27 -10.22
N GLY A 192 -8.13 -19.19 -11.44
CA GLY A 192 -9.33 -18.40 -11.79
C GLY A 192 -9.05 -16.96 -12.21
N GLU A 193 -10.07 -16.11 -12.14
CA GLU A 193 -9.96 -14.69 -12.53
C GLU A 193 -9.23 -13.87 -11.46
N LEU A 194 -8.36 -12.95 -11.90
CA LEU A 194 -7.71 -11.98 -11.02
C LEU A 194 -8.70 -10.85 -10.71
N THR A 195 -9.16 -10.77 -9.47
CA THR A 195 -10.03 -9.68 -9.04
C THR A 195 -9.20 -8.52 -8.50
N TYR A 196 -9.75 -7.31 -8.60
CA TYR A 196 -9.18 -6.13 -7.99
C TYR A 196 -10.25 -5.21 -7.41
N MET A 197 -9.84 -4.40 -6.44
CA MET A 197 -10.57 -3.26 -5.93
C MET A 197 -9.57 -2.14 -5.66
N ARG A 198 -9.78 -1.01 -6.33
CA ARG A 198 -8.99 0.20 -6.24
C ARG A 198 -9.83 1.32 -5.64
N ALA A 199 -9.25 2.03 -4.69
CA ALA A 199 -9.89 3.17 -4.06
C ALA A 199 -8.86 4.25 -3.71
N ASN A 200 -9.37 5.45 -3.41
CA ASN A 200 -8.57 6.47 -2.76
C ASN A 200 -8.54 6.21 -1.26
N PHE A 201 -7.39 6.46 -0.65
CA PHE A 201 -7.21 6.37 0.79
C PHE A 201 -6.74 7.71 1.33
N GLU A 202 -7.24 8.09 2.49
CA GLU A 202 -6.63 9.12 3.31
C GLU A 202 -5.60 8.48 4.24
N ARG A 203 -4.32 8.81 4.03
CA ARG A 203 -3.22 8.40 4.89
C ARG A 203 -3.05 9.41 6.03
N VAL A 204 -3.26 8.97 7.26
CA VAL A 204 -3.04 9.72 8.49
C VAL A 204 -1.81 9.16 9.19
N THR A 205 -0.78 9.99 9.39
CA THR A 205 0.42 9.59 10.14
C THR A 205 0.24 10.01 11.60
N GLY A 206 0.08 9.04 12.49
CA GLY A 206 -0.05 9.32 13.93
C GLY A 206 1.31 9.59 14.57
N SER A 207 2.31 8.78 14.22
CA SER A 207 3.69 8.93 14.70
C SER A 207 4.66 8.21 13.77
N LYS A 208 5.96 8.17 14.11
CA LYS A 208 6.95 7.33 13.41
C LYS A 208 6.65 5.82 13.48
N ASP A 209 5.78 5.43 14.42
CA ASP A 209 5.44 4.05 14.76
C ASP A 209 3.96 3.74 14.41
N SER A 210 3.20 4.70 13.86
CA SER A 210 1.81 4.48 13.49
C SER A 210 1.35 5.27 12.26
N GLU A 211 0.73 4.55 11.33
CA GLU A 211 0.06 5.11 10.15
C GLU A 211 -1.29 4.44 9.95
N THR A 212 -2.26 5.17 9.42
CA THR A 212 -3.58 4.64 9.11
C THR A 212 -4.03 5.09 7.74
N TYR A 213 -4.65 4.17 7.00
CA TYR A 213 -5.20 4.39 5.68
C TYR A 213 -6.70 4.17 5.75
N TYR A 214 -7.47 5.25 5.65
CA TYR A 214 -8.93 5.21 5.61
C TYR A 214 -9.40 5.24 4.16
N MET A 215 -10.17 4.25 3.73
CA MET A 215 -10.73 4.25 2.39
C MET A 215 -11.74 5.39 2.24
N MET A 216 -11.61 6.16 1.17
CA MET A 216 -12.46 7.29 0.85
C MET A 216 -13.62 6.83 -0.02
N ASN A 217 -14.85 7.06 0.45
CA ASN A 217 -16.06 6.77 -0.31
C ASN A 217 -16.49 8.04 -1.07
N PRO A 218 -16.55 8.03 -2.41
CA PRO A 218 -16.93 9.21 -3.19
C PRO A 218 -18.40 9.64 -2.96
N ASP A 219 -19.26 8.71 -2.58
CA ASP A 219 -20.72 8.92 -2.53
C ASP A 219 -21.27 9.14 -1.11
N GLY A 220 -20.39 9.18 -0.09
CA GLY A 220 -20.76 9.54 1.30
C GLY A 220 -21.74 8.60 2.03
N ASN A 221 -22.24 7.53 1.40
CA ASN A 221 -23.22 6.61 2.01
C ASN A 221 -22.94 5.13 1.66
N SER A 222 -23.00 4.26 2.67
CA SER A 222 -23.17 2.79 2.59
C SER A 222 -22.26 1.97 1.65
N GLY A 223 -21.03 2.41 1.37
CA GLY A 223 -20.02 1.57 0.71
C GLY A 223 -19.34 0.60 1.68
N ALA A 224 -18.62 -0.40 1.15
CA ALA A 224 -17.65 -1.14 1.96
C ALA A 224 -16.71 -0.12 2.61
N GLU A 225 -16.44 -0.24 3.90
CA GLU A 225 -15.55 0.68 4.60
C GLU A 225 -14.33 -0.12 5.04
N LEU A 226 -13.17 0.25 4.50
CA LEU A 226 -11.91 -0.41 4.76
C LEU A 226 -10.98 0.58 5.47
N SER A 227 -10.48 0.18 6.63
CA SER A 227 -9.42 0.87 7.35
C SER A 227 -8.22 -0.04 7.54
N ILE A 228 -7.03 0.45 7.24
CA ILE A 228 -5.78 -0.30 7.38
C ILE A 228 -4.86 0.44 8.35
N PHE A 229 -4.49 -0.21 9.44
CA PHE A 229 -3.66 0.34 10.50
C PHE A 229 -2.30 -0.33 10.46
N PHE A 230 -1.24 0.46 10.40
CA PHE A 230 0.13 0.01 10.59
C PHE A 230 0.59 0.49 11.95
N VAL A 231 1.00 -0.44 12.82
CA VAL A 231 1.39 -0.12 14.19
C VAL A 231 2.66 -0.86 14.54
N ARG A 232 3.65 -0.14 15.07
CA ARG A 232 4.80 -0.71 15.73
C ARG A 232 4.60 -0.64 17.24
N ILE A 233 4.59 -1.80 17.89
CA ILE A 233 4.37 -1.97 19.34
C ILE A 233 5.68 -2.18 20.09
#